data_AF-A0A6M4GWZ2-F1
#
_entry.id   AF-A0A6M4GWZ2-F1
#
_cell.length_a   1.000
_cell.length_b   1.000
_cell.length_c   1.000
_cell.angle_alpha   90.00
_cell.angle_beta   90.00
_cell.angle_gamma   90.00
#
_symmetry.space_group_name_H-M   'P 1'
#
loop_
_entity.id
_entity.type
_entity.pdbx_description
1 polymer ?
#
loop_
_entity_poly.entity_id
_entity_poly.type
_entity_poly.pdbx_seq_one_letter_code
_entity_poly.pdbx_strand_id
1 'polypeptide(L)'
;MIPTLALSLGLYVSIVAWGAWRLRRFLRAHPVIATPADLVAYRALAASNMIGALVLMALVAVIVAWFALYVLSDGPGFAFFLTVAGVVLSVTSALFKPLENRARYIDCMNAELYAEQQHIADVWFRRVWPNFDGPRKPLPDAAARMAHWLTVEHDASGIHLRAWPPGNAPWTQAIAWTEIRRVCLRTVGPLGSDEFHLHTSLRAAPFVVPTEAGGAEETWGVILERRLFPAERAIEMMSSPEEKTQCWPEEVTA
;
A
#
# COMPACT_ATOMS: atom_id res chain seq x y z
N MET A 1 -2.71 -29.72 -33.66
CA MET A 1 -2.02 -28.75 -32.77
C MET A 1 -2.83 -27.48 -32.52
N ILE A 2 -3.29 -26.76 -33.56
CA ILE A 2 -4.09 -25.53 -33.39
C ILE A 2 -5.28 -25.71 -32.43
N PRO A 3 -6.10 -26.79 -32.51
CA PRO A 3 -7.24 -26.94 -31.58
C PRO A 3 -6.81 -27.18 -30.13
N THR A 4 -5.75 -27.95 -29.87
CA THR A 4 -5.28 -28.21 -28.49
C THR A 4 -4.68 -26.96 -27.86
N LEU A 5 -3.95 -26.15 -28.63
CA LEU A 5 -3.44 -24.86 -28.19
C LEU A 5 -4.57 -23.85 -27.93
N ALA A 6 -5.56 -23.78 -28.81
CA ALA A 6 -6.72 -22.91 -28.62
C ALA A 6 -7.52 -23.29 -27.37
N LEU A 7 -7.73 -24.59 -27.14
CA LEU A 7 -8.41 -25.09 -25.94
C LEU A 7 -7.64 -24.76 -24.66
N SER A 8 -6.31 -24.96 -24.64
CA SER A 8 -5.51 -24.70 -23.45
C SER A 8 -5.39 -23.21 -23.13
N LEU A 9 -5.23 -22.36 -24.15
CA LEU A 9 -5.28 -20.90 -24.00
C LEU A 9 -6.67 -20.43 -23.56
N GLY A 10 -7.74 -20.97 -24.15
CA GLY A 10 -9.11 -20.65 -23.76
C GLY A 10 -9.40 -20.98 -22.30
N LEU A 11 -8.93 -22.16 -21.83
CA LEU A 11 -9.04 -22.55 -20.42
C LEU A 11 -8.23 -21.63 -19.51
N TYR A 12 -6.97 -21.32 -19.87
CA TYR A 12 -6.13 -20.37 -19.13
C TYR A 12 -6.82 -19.01 -18.98
N VAL A 13 -7.29 -18.43 -20.09
CA VAL A 13 -7.96 -17.12 -20.10
C VAL A 13 -9.25 -17.17 -19.27
N SER A 14 -10.00 -18.26 -19.32
CA SER A 14 -11.24 -18.42 -18.55
C SER A 14 -10.99 -18.44 -17.04
N ILE A 15 -9.95 -19.13 -16.57
CA ILE A 15 -9.57 -19.17 -15.15
C ILE A 15 -9.16 -17.77 -14.66
N VAL A 16 -8.32 -17.07 -15.43
CA VAL A 16 -7.89 -15.71 -15.11
C VAL A 16 -9.06 -14.73 -15.11
N ALA A 17 -9.92 -14.79 -16.13
CA ALA A 17 -11.09 -13.93 -16.24
C ALA A 17 -12.07 -14.14 -15.08
N TRP A 18 -12.27 -15.40 -14.66
CA TRP A 18 -13.08 -15.73 -13.48
C TRP A 18 -12.49 -15.13 -12.20
N GLY A 19 -11.19 -15.27 -11.96
CA GLY A 19 -10.50 -14.66 -10.82
C GLY A 19 -10.62 -13.14 -10.81
N ALA A 20 -10.37 -12.49 -11.95
CA ALA A 20 -10.49 -11.04 -12.12
C ALA A 20 -11.93 -10.55 -11.90
N TRP A 21 -12.93 -11.26 -12.43
CA TRP A 21 -14.34 -10.95 -12.23
C TRP A 21 -14.73 -11.04 -10.75
N ARG A 22 -14.30 -12.10 -10.06
CA ARG A 22 -14.59 -12.32 -8.65
C ARG A 22 -13.96 -11.24 -7.77
N LEU A 23 -12.70 -10.86 -8.06
CA LEU A 23 -11.99 -9.79 -7.37
C LEU A 23 -12.69 -8.42 -7.60
N ARG A 24 -13.07 -8.11 -8.84
CA ARG A 24 -13.87 -6.91 -9.16
C ARG A 24 -15.21 -6.89 -8.43
N ARG A 25 -15.92 -8.02 -8.40
CA ARG A 25 -17.20 -8.13 -7.69
C ARG A 25 -17.03 -7.88 -6.20
N PHE A 26 -16.00 -8.46 -5.59
CA PHE A 26 -15.68 -8.22 -4.18
C PHE A 26 -15.39 -6.75 -3.92
N LEU A 27 -14.49 -6.12 -4.68
CA LEU A 27 -14.11 -4.71 -4.51
C LEU A 27 -15.27 -3.72 -4.72
N ARG A 28 -16.29 -4.09 -5.50
CA ARG A 28 -17.51 -3.29 -5.64
C ARG A 28 -18.45 -3.45 -4.46
N ALA A 29 -18.54 -4.65 -3.90
CA ALA A 29 -19.41 -4.95 -2.76
C ALA A 29 -18.82 -4.44 -1.43
N HIS A 30 -17.50 -4.48 -1.31
CA HIS A 30 -16.74 -4.06 -0.12
C HIS A 30 -15.72 -3.00 -0.55
N PRO A 31 -16.11 -1.72 -0.64
CA PRO A 31 -15.16 -0.64 -0.90
C PRO A 31 -14.22 -0.38 0.29
N VAL A 32 -14.66 -0.78 1.49
CA VAL A 32 -13.92 -0.73 2.76
C VAL A 32 -14.26 -1.98 3.57
N ILE A 33 -13.33 -2.49 4.36
CA ILE A 33 -13.57 -3.55 5.35
C ILE A 33 -14.08 -2.88 6.62
N ALA A 34 -15.40 -2.84 6.78
CA ALA A 34 -16.06 -2.18 7.90
C ALA A 34 -16.40 -3.15 9.04
N THR A 35 -16.59 -4.42 8.72
CA THR A 35 -17.11 -5.43 9.65
C THR A 35 -16.28 -6.72 9.64
N PRO A 36 -16.37 -7.54 10.70
CA PRO A 36 -15.78 -8.88 10.71
C PRO A 36 -16.31 -9.78 9.57
N ALA A 37 -17.54 -9.57 9.12
CA ALA A 37 -18.11 -10.31 8.00
C ALA A 37 -17.37 -9.99 6.67
N ASP A 38 -16.95 -8.73 6.48
CA ASP A 38 -16.16 -8.32 5.32
C ASP A 38 -14.79 -9.01 5.32
N LEU A 39 -14.16 -9.18 6.49
CA LEU A 39 -12.92 -9.94 6.63
C LEU A 39 -13.07 -11.42 6.28
N VAL A 40 -14.17 -12.05 6.71
CA VAL A 40 -14.44 -13.45 6.36
C VAL A 40 -14.60 -13.58 4.84
N ALA A 41 -15.31 -12.64 4.20
CA ALA A 41 -15.43 -12.59 2.75
C ALA A 41 -14.08 -12.34 2.05
N TYR A 42 -13.24 -11.46 2.59
CA TYR A 42 -11.88 -11.20 2.10
C TYR A 42 -10.99 -12.43 2.20
N ARG A 43 -11.00 -13.13 3.35
CA ARG A 43 -10.28 -14.40 3.57
C ARG A 43 -10.71 -15.47 2.56
N ALA A 44 -12.01 -15.62 2.33
CA ALA A 44 -12.54 -16.59 1.36
C ALA A 44 -12.14 -16.25 -0.09
N LEU A 45 -12.10 -14.95 -0.43
CA LEU A 45 -11.61 -14.47 -1.71
C LEU A 45 -10.12 -14.79 -1.90
N ALA A 46 -9.29 -14.43 -0.92
CA ALA A 46 -7.85 -14.70 -0.93
C ALA A 46 -7.58 -16.21 -1.08
N ALA A 47 -8.24 -17.04 -0.27
CA ALA A 47 -8.13 -18.50 -0.34
C ALA A 47 -8.44 -19.04 -1.74
N SER A 48 -9.54 -18.56 -2.33
CA SER A 48 -9.97 -19.01 -3.65
C SER A 48 -9.02 -18.56 -4.77
N ASN A 49 -8.46 -17.35 -4.67
CA ASN A 49 -7.45 -16.86 -5.60
C ASN A 49 -6.15 -17.68 -5.49
N MET A 50 -5.71 -18.04 -4.29
CA MET A 50 -4.53 -18.91 -4.09
C MET A 50 -4.74 -20.29 -4.73
N ILE A 51 -5.89 -20.92 -4.48
CA ILE A 51 -6.23 -22.22 -5.10
C ILE A 51 -6.31 -22.09 -6.63
N GLY A 52 -6.96 -21.05 -7.13
CA GLY A 52 -7.03 -20.76 -8.56
C GLY A 52 -5.65 -20.59 -9.19
N ALA A 53 -4.74 -19.89 -8.53
CA ALA A 53 -3.36 -19.73 -8.96
C ALA A 53 -2.60 -21.07 -8.99
N LEU A 54 -2.80 -21.95 -8.00
CA LEU A 54 -2.19 -23.29 -8.00
C LEU A 54 -2.66 -24.15 -9.16
N VAL A 55 -3.98 -24.16 -9.42
CA VAL A 55 -4.57 -24.86 -10.58
C VAL A 55 -4.00 -24.30 -11.88
N LEU A 56 -3.88 -22.96 -11.98
CA LEU A 56 -3.32 -22.30 -13.15
C LEU A 56 -1.84 -22.66 -13.36
N MET A 57 -1.04 -22.68 -12.31
CA MET A 57 0.38 -23.09 -12.39
C MET A 57 0.52 -24.55 -12.84
N ALA A 58 -0.29 -25.46 -12.30
CA ALA A 58 -0.29 -26.85 -12.74
C ALA A 58 -0.69 -26.98 -14.22
N LEU A 59 -1.73 -26.25 -14.65
CA LEU A 59 -2.16 -26.22 -16.04
C LEU A 59 -1.05 -25.69 -16.97
N VAL A 60 -0.40 -24.58 -16.60
CA VAL A 60 0.72 -24.02 -17.37
C VAL A 60 1.87 -25.01 -17.47
N ALA A 61 2.22 -25.72 -16.39
CA ALA A 61 3.26 -26.74 -16.41
C ALA A 61 2.93 -27.88 -17.37
N VAL A 62 1.68 -28.36 -17.39
CA VAL A 62 1.22 -29.38 -18.34
C VAL A 62 1.29 -28.87 -19.79
N ILE A 63 0.85 -27.63 -20.04
CA ILE A 63 0.92 -27.02 -21.37
C ILE A 63 2.37 -26.92 -21.85
N VAL A 64 3.28 -26.46 -20.98
CA VAL A 64 4.71 -26.32 -21.30
C VAL A 64 5.34 -27.69 -21.59
N ALA A 65 5.09 -28.70 -20.76
CA ALA A 65 5.62 -30.05 -20.96
C ALA A 65 5.10 -30.67 -22.27
N TRP A 66 3.80 -30.57 -22.53
CA TRP A 66 3.19 -31.02 -23.79
C TRP A 66 3.82 -30.33 -25.01
N PHE A 67 4.02 -29.00 -24.93
CA PHE A 67 4.65 -28.25 -26.00
C PHE A 67 6.12 -28.62 -26.20
N ALA A 68 6.88 -28.85 -25.13
CA ALA A 68 8.27 -29.28 -25.24
C ALA A 68 8.38 -30.60 -26.01
N LEU A 69 7.52 -31.58 -25.70
CA LEU A 69 7.46 -32.85 -26.44
C LEU A 69 7.11 -32.65 -27.91
N TYR A 70 6.16 -31.76 -28.22
CA TYR A 70 5.78 -31.45 -29.59
C TYR A 70 6.90 -30.78 -30.40
N VAL A 71 7.65 -29.86 -29.78
CA VAL A 71 8.75 -29.18 -30.45
C VAL A 71 9.86 -30.15 -30.82
N LEU A 72 10.12 -31.13 -29.95
CA LEU A 72 11.05 -32.22 -30.23
C LEU A 72 10.60 -33.11 -31.41
N SER A 73 9.30 -33.15 -31.73
CA SER A 73 8.78 -33.98 -32.82
C SER A 73 8.69 -33.27 -34.17
N ASP A 74 8.25 -31.99 -34.22
CA ASP A 74 7.77 -31.36 -35.47
C ASP A 74 8.35 -29.95 -35.78
N GLY A 75 9.41 -29.50 -35.07
CA GLY A 75 9.93 -28.11 -35.05
C GLY A 75 9.86 -27.33 -36.38
N PRO A 76 8.99 -26.32 -36.47
CA PRO A 76 9.37 -24.89 -36.30
C PRO A 76 8.31 -24.03 -35.54
N GLY A 77 7.23 -24.63 -35.03
CA GLY A 77 6.13 -23.91 -34.36
C GLY A 77 6.46 -23.29 -33.00
N PHE A 78 7.67 -23.53 -32.47
CA PHE A 78 8.06 -23.13 -31.11
C PHE A 78 8.08 -21.62 -30.90
N ALA A 79 8.70 -20.87 -31.82
CA ALA A 79 8.84 -19.43 -31.69
C ALA A 79 7.49 -18.71 -31.71
N PHE A 80 6.58 -19.15 -32.59
CA PHE A 80 5.22 -18.63 -32.64
C PHE A 80 4.46 -18.90 -31.33
N PHE A 81 4.56 -20.12 -30.80
CA PHE A 81 3.93 -20.48 -29.53
C PHE A 81 4.44 -19.62 -28.37
N LEU A 82 5.76 -19.49 -28.21
CA LEU A 82 6.34 -18.67 -27.15
C LEU A 82 5.89 -17.21 -27.25
N THR A 83 5.76 -16.69 -28.48
CA THR A 83 5.28 -15.33 -28.72
C THR A 83 3.82 -15.17 -28.27
N VAL A 84 2.92 -16.07 -28.71
CA VAL A 84 1.50 -16.01 -28.33
C VAL A 84 1.33 -16.19 -26.82
N ALA A 85 2.02 -17.17 -26.23
CA ALA A 85 1.98 -17.40 -24.79
C ALA A 85 2.51 -16.20 -23.99
N GLY A 86 3.64 -15.62 -24.41
CA GLY A 86 4.22 -14.44 -23.77
C GLY A 86 3.30 -13.22 -23.84
N VAL A 87 2.64 -12.99 -24.98
CA VAL A 87 1.65 -11.91 -25.13
C VAL A 87 0.47 -12.14 -24.20
N VAL A 88 -0.10 -13.35 -24.18
CA VAL A 88 -1.26 -13.68 -23.34
C VAL A 88 -0.92 -13.50 -21.85
N LEU A 89 0.22 -14.02 -21.39
CA LEU A 89 0.69 -13.87 -20.01
C LEU A 89 0.92 -12.39 -19.62
N SER A 90 1.48 -11.60 -20.55
CA SER A 90 1.76 -10.18 -20.31
C SER A 90 0.46 -9.37 -20.19
N VAL A 91 -0.49 -9.61 -21.09
CA VAL A 91 -1.80 -8.94 -21.08
C VAL A 91 -2.60 -9.32 -19.83
N THR A 92 -2.64 -10.61 -19.47
CA THR A 92 -3.36 -11.04 -18.26
C THR A 92 -2.75 -10.45 -16.99
N SER A 93 -1.41 -10.40 -16.90
CA SER A 93 -0.72 -9.78 -15.77
C SER A 93 -1.04 -8.29 -15.63
N ALA A 94 -1.01 -7.55 -16.74
CA ALA A 94 -1.30 -6.11 -16.76
C ALA A 94 -2.74 -5.80 -16.31
N LEU A 95 -3.71 -6.66 -16.64
CA LEU A 95 -5.11 -6.49 -16.25
C LEU A 95 -5.39 -6.89 -14.79
N PHE A 96 -4.65 -7.87 -14.26
CA PHE A 96 -4.90 -8.41 -12.93
C PHE A 96 -4.20 -7.62 -11.81
N LYS A 97 -2.95 -7.20 -12.03
CA LYS A 97 -2.13 -6.49 -11.03
C LYS A 97 -2.81 -5.26 -10.40
N PRO A 98 -3.51 -4.38 -11.14
CA PRO A 98 -4.19 -3.23 -10.53
C PRO A 98 -5.31 -3.65 -9.56
N LEU A 99 -6.03 -4.73 -9.87
CA LEU A 99 -7.10 -5.25 -9.01
C LEU A 99 -6.53 -5.90 -7.75
N GLU A 100 -5.45 -6.66 -7.92
CA GLU A 100 -4.73 -7.32 -6.83
C GLU A 100 -4.16 -6.29 -5.85
N ASN A 101 -3.48 -5.25 -6.37
CA ASN A 101 -3.00 -4.14 -5.56
C ASN A 101 -4.14 -3.44 -4.82
N ARG A 102 -5.26 -3.17 -5.49
CA ARG A 102 -6.41 -2.53 -4.85
C ARG A 102 -7.01 -3.39 -3.73
N ALA A 103 -7.04 -4.71 -3.88
CA ALA A 103 -7.50 -5.62 -2.83
C ALA A 103 -6.51 -5.70 -1.67
N ARG A 104 -5.20 -5.67 -1.96
CA ARG A 104 -4.14 -5.68 -0.95
C ARG A 104 -4.19 -4.46 -0.03
N TYR A 105 -4.50 -3.31 -0.60
CA TYR A 105 -4.56 -2.03 0.12
C TYR A 105 -6.01 -1.57 0.31
N ILE A 106 -6.94 -2.51 0.50
CA ILE A 106 -8.31 -2.16 0.84
C ILE A 106 -8.36 -1.54 2.25
N ASP A 107 -9.09 -0.44 2.36
CA ASP A 107 -9.19 0.32 3.60
C ASP A 107 -9.95 -0.47 4.67
N CYS A 108 -9.65 -0.19 5.94
CA CYS A 108 -10.28 -0.83 7.10
C CYS A 108 -10.77 0.23 8.08
N MET A 109 -11.96 0.05 8.67
CA MET A 109 -12.56 1.04 9.58
C MET A 109 -11.88 1.11 10.96
N ASN A 110 -11.18 0.07 11.38
CA ASN A 110 -10.47 0.06 12.66
C ASN A 110 -9.14 -0.70 12.56
N ALA A 111 -8.29 -0.50 13.57
CA ALA A 111 -6.94 -1.04 13.62
C ALA A 111 -6.91 -2.58 13.73
N GLU A 112 -7.90 -3.19 14.39
CA GLU A 112 -7.99 -4.64 14.53
C GLU A 112 -8.32 -5.32 13.19
N LEU A 113 -9.29 -4.77 12.45
CA LEU A 113 -9.65 -5.24 11.12
C LEU A 113 -8.50 -5.07 10.14
N TYR A 114 -7.80 -3.93 10.21
CA TYR A 114 -6.59 -3.69 9.42
C TYR A 114 -5.52 -4.73 9.71
N ALA A 115 -5.32 -5.08 10.98
CA ALA A 115 -4.32 -6.06 11.37
C ALA A 115 -4.59 -7.45 10.78
N GLU A 116 -5.83 -7.89 10.88
CA GLU A 116 -6.25 -9.17 10.33
C GLU A 116 -6.23 -9.15 8.79
N GLN A 117 -6.64 -8.05 8.16
CA GLN A 117 -6.55 -7.85 6.72
C GLN A 117 -5.10 -7.97 6.22
N GLN A 118 -4.15 -7.33 6.92
CA GLN A 118 -2.73 -7.38 6.58
C GLN A 118 -2.16 -8.77 6.76
N HIS A 119 -2.54 -9.49 7.82
CA HIS A 119 -2.15 -10.88 8.01
C HIS A 119 -2.66 -11.77 6.86
N ILE A 120 -3.94 -11.64 6.49
CA ILE A 120 -4.52 -12.36 5.35
C ILE A 120 -3.79 -12.00 4.05
N ALA A 121 -3.50 -10.73 3.82
CA ALA A 121 -2.75 -10.27 2.65
C ALA A 121 -1.33 -10.84 2.62
N ASP A 122 -0.61 -10.86 3.75
CA ASP A 122 0.75 -11.42 3.83
C ASP A 122 0.74 -12.91 3.47
N VAL A 123 -0.22 -13.68 4.02
CA VAL A 123 -0.40 -15.10 3.69
C VAL A 123 -0.71 -15.26 2.20
N TRP A 124 -1.64 -14.47 1.65
CA TRP A 124 -2.03 -14.54 0.25
C TRP A 124 -0.85 -14.31 -0.69
N PHE A 125 -0.01 -13.31 -0.44
CA PHE A 125 1.06 -12.94 -1.36
C PHE A 125 2.40 -13.64 -1.11
N ARG A 126 2.63 -14.20 0.08
CA ARG A 126 3.92 -14.83 0.42
C ARG A 126 3.87 -16.35 0.57
N ARG A 127 2.69 -16.96 0.71
CA ARG A 127 2.55 -18.41 0.87
C ARG A 127 1.92 -19.05 -0.35
N VAL A 128 2.31 -20.30 -0.60
CA VAL A 128 1.74 -21.12 -1.68
C VAL A 128 0.33 -21.61 -1.31
N TRP A 129 0.10 -21.91 -0.02
CA TRP A 129 -1.14 -22.51 0.48
C TRP A 129 -1.93 -21.56 1.37
N PRO A 130 -3.28 -21.60 1.31
CA PRO A 130 -4.17 -20.72 2.07
C PRO A 130 -4.28 -21.14 3.54
N ASN A 131 -3.19 -21.01 4.29
CA ASN A 131 -3.17 -21.23 5.74
C ASN A 131 -3.12 -19.89 6.49
N PHE A 132 -4.29 -19.40 6.86
CA PHE A 132 -4.47 -18.13 7.56
C PHE A 132 -4.41 -18.26 9.09
N ASP A 133 -4.51 -19.48 9.64
CA ASP A 133 -4.52 -19.72 11.08
C ASP A 133 -3.09 -19.83 11.68
N GLY A 134 -2.07 -19.56 10.85
CA GLY A 134 -0.68 -19.51 11.28
C GLY A 134 -0.37 -18.34 12.23
N PRO A 135 0.83 -18.35 12.86
CA PRO A 135 1.23 -17.28 13.76
C PRO A 135 1.20 -15.94 13.04
N ARG A 136 0.57 -14.95 13.68
CA ARG A 136 0.49 -13.58 13.19
C ARG A 136 1.86 -12.94 13.35
N LYS A 137 2.36 -12.27 12.31
CA LYS A 137 3.46 -11.33 12.53
C LYS A 137 2.93 -10.20 13.41
N PRO A 138 3.72 -9.73 14.38
CA PRO A 138 3.39 -8.47 15.03
C PRO A 138 3.20 -7.43 13.93
N LEU A 139 2.13 -6.64 14.05
CA LEU A 139 1.93 -5.53 13.13
C LEU A 139 3.21 -4.69 13.13
N PRO A 140 3.60 -4.13 11.98
CA PRO A 140 4.51 -2.99 12.01
C PRO A 140 3.95 -2.00 13.04
N ASP A 141 4.84 -1.45 13.85
CA ASP A 141 4.46 -0.42 14.82
C ASP A 141 3.66 0.71 14.12
N ALA A 142 2.94 1.52 14.91
CA ALA A 142 2.14 2.60 14.36
C ALA A 142 2.94 3.49 13.39
N ALA A 143 4.24 3.65 13.66
CA ALA A 143 5.23 4.30 12.85
C ALA A 143 5.33 3.73 11.43
N ALA A 144 5.60 2.43 11.28
CA ALA A 144 5.71 1.79 9.98
C ALA A 144 4.38 1.74 9.19
N ARG A 145 3.23 1.85 9.87
CA ARG A 145 1.94 2.04 9.17
C ARG A 145 1.83 3.45 8.59
N MET A 146 2.31 4.47 9.31
CA MET A 146 2.22 5.87 8.88
C MET A 146 3.19 6.25 7.78
N ALA A 147 4.42 5.72 7.82
CA ALA A 147 5.39 5.87 6.74
C ALA A 147 4.86 5.41 5.37
N HIS A 148 3.87 4.52 5.36
CA HIS A 148 3.33 3.94 4.14
C HIS A 148 2.26 4.80 3.44
N TRP A 149 1.57 5.69 4.16
CA TRP A 149 0.49 6.52 3.59
C TRP A 149 0.77 8.01 3.57
N LEU A 150 1.78 8.51 4.31
CA LEU A 150 2.24 9.89 4.19
C LEU A 150 3.76 9.89 4.01
N THR A 151 4.22 10.51 2.93
CA THR A 151 5.63 10.77 2.65
C THR A 151 5.85 12.27 2.58
N VAL A 152 6.92 12.72 3.24
CA VAL A 152 7.34 14.10 3.36
C VAL A 152 8.72 14.17 2.76
N GLU A 153 8.85 14.88 1.66
CA GLU A 153 10.14 15.19 1.07
C GLU A 153 10.39 16.69 1.18
N HIS A 154 11.64 17.09 1.09
CA HIS A 154 11.98 18.51 1.05
C HIS A 154 13.08 18.76 0.03
N ASP A 155 13.14 19.99 -0.44
CA ASP A 155 14.21 20.49 -1.29
C ASP A 155 14.56 21.94 -0.94
N ALA A 156 15.35 22.59 -1.80
CA ALA A 156 15.73 23.98 -1.60
C ALA A 156 14.53 24.95 -1.57
N SER A 157 13.45 24.63 -2.29
CA SER A 157 12.27 25.47 -2.50
C SER A 157 11.18 25.28 -1.43
N GLY A 158 11.02 24.07 -0.90
CA GLY A 158 9.95 23.80 0.07
C GLY A 158 9.87 22.36 0.55
N ILE A 159 8.74 22.05 1.17
CA ILE A 159 8.31 20.72 1.61
C ILE A 159 7.28 20.19 0.60
N HIS A 160 7.40 18.92 0.22
CA HIS A 160 6.48 18.20 -0.65
C HIS A 160 5.82 17.06 0.13
N LEU A 161 4.53 17.22 0.40
CA LEU A 161 3.71 16.21 1.04
C LEU A 161 3.06 15.36 -0.04
N ARG A 162 3.15 14.04 0.09
CA ARG A 162 2.39 13.08 -0.71
C ARG A 162 1.67 12.15 0.22
N ALA A 163 0.35 12.09 0.09
CA ALA A 163 -0.47 11.26 0.95
C ALA A 163 -1.35 10.32 0.13
N TRP A 164 -1.41 9.07 0.57
CA TRP A 164 -2.33 8.02 0.14
C TRP A 164 -3.19 7.58 1.33
N PRO A 165 -3.94 8.50 1.94
CA PRO A 165 -4.73 8.20 3.12
C PRO A 165 -5.75 7.09 2.83
N PRO A 166 -5.91 6.11 3.74
CA PRO A 166 -6.93 5.08 3.60
C PRO A 166 -8.32 5.71 3.43
N GLY A 167 -9.07 5.29 2.43
CA GLY A 167 -10.47 5.67 2.19
C GLY A 167 -10.66 7.00 1.48
N ASN A 168 -9.58 7.69 1.12
CA ASN A 168 -9.63 9.04 0.56
C ASN A 168 -8.81 9.11 -0.74
N ALA A 169 -9.12 10.10 -1.59
CA ALA A 169 -8.34 10.32 -2.79
C ALA A 169 -6.89 10.69 -2.42
N PRO A 170 -5.89 10.11 -3.09
CA PRO A 170 -4.51 10.51 -2.87
C PRO A 170 -4.34 11.98 -3.23
N TRP A 171 -3.49 12.67 -2.48
CA TRP A 171 -3.23 14.08 -2.69
C TRP A 171 -1.75 14.39 -2.54
N THR A 172 -1.37 15.51 -3.16
CA THR A 172 -0.02 16.06 -3.07
C THR A 172 -0.10 17.54 -2.77
N GLN A 173 0.84 18.05 -1.98
CA GLN A 173 0.93 19.46 -1.65
C GLN A 173 2.39 19.89 -1.58
N ALA A 174 2.73 20.93 -2.34
CA ALA A 174 4.00 21.65 -2.17
C ALA A 174 3.78 22.86 -1.25
N ILE A 175 4.68 23.05 -0.29
CA ILE A 175 4.68 24.15 0.67
C ILE A 175 6.03 24.85 0.56
N ALA A 176 6.06 26.03 -0.05
CA ALA A 176 7.30 26.80 -0.10
C ALA A 176 7.74 27.21 1.31
N TRP A 177 9.05 27.25 1.56
CA TRP A 177 9.59 27.60 2.89
C TRP A 177 9.10 28.97 3.38
N THR A 178 8.93 29.92 2.46
CA THR A 178 8.44 31.28 2.75
C THR A 178 6.97 31.33 3.15
N GLU A 179 6.21 30.28 2.87
CA GLU A 179 4.79 30.20 3.21
C GLU A 179 4.55 29.70 4.64
N ILE A 180 5.55 29.07 5.27
CA ILE A 180 5.47 28.57 6.64
C ILE A 180 5.59 29.76 7.59
N ARG A 181 4.49 30.06 8.29
CA ARG A 181 4.42 31.20 9.22
C ARG A 181 4.69 30.79 10.65
N ARG A 182 4.31 29.56 11.01
CA ARG A 182 4.42 29.03 12.36
C ARG A 182 4.53 27.52 12.29
N VAL A 183 5.39 26.97 13.14
CA VAL A 183 5.55 25.53 13.32
C VAL A 183 5.20 25.21 14.75
N CYS A 184 4.35 24.22 14.97
CA CYS A 184 4.11 23.67 16.31
C CYS A 184 4.64 22.25 16.39
N LEU A 185 5.31 21.92 17.48
CA LEU A 185 5.58 20.53 17.86
C LEU A 185 4.54 20.15 18.91
N ARG A 186 3.93 18.99 18.73
CA ARG A 186 3.04 18.39 19.71
C ARG A 186 3.59 17.03 20.10
N THR A 187 3.91 16.88 21.37
CA THR A 187 4.22 15.58 21.95
C THR A 187 2.94 14.91 22.38
N VAL A 188 2.77 13.65 22.01
CA VAL A 188 1.66 12.81 22.44
C VAL A 188 2.29 11.68 23.24
N GLY A 189 1.69 11.27 24.36
CA GLY A 189 2.31 10.36 25.32
C GLY A 189 2.68 8.99 24.72
N PRO A 190 3.07 8.00 25.53
CA PRO A 190 3.69 6.75 25.07
C PRO A 190 2.87 5.87 24.10
N LEU A 191 1.61 6.20 23.83
CA LEU A 191 0.74 5.50 22.88
C LEU A 191 0.38 6.33 21.63
N GLY A 192 0.80 7.60 21.60
CA GLY A 192 0.59 8.50 20.48
C GLY A 192 1.85 8.68 19.65
N SER A 193 1.65 9.31 18.49
CA SER A 193 2.72 9.77 17.63
C SER A 193 2.89 11.26 17.87
N ASP A 194 4.13 11.67 18.08
CA ASP A 194 4.48 13.09 18.07
C ASP A 194 4.26 13.64 16.67
N GLU A 195 3.75 14.86 16.58
CA GLU A 195 3.41 15.47 15.30
C GLU A 195 3.89 16.92 15.26
N PHE A 196 4.37 17.37 14.09
CA PHE A 196 4.62 18.78 13.84
C PHE A 196 3.58 19.35 12.87
N HIS A 197 3.12 20.56 13.21
CA HIS A 197 2.05 21.27 12.54
C HIS A 197 2.65 22.45 11.78
N LEU A 198 2.51 22.44 10.47
CA LEU A 198 2.96 23.51 9.58
C LEU A 198 1.79 24.46 9.32
N HIS A 199 1.78 25.60 9.99
CA HIS A 199 0.83 26.68 9.70
C HIS A 199 1.36 27.52 8.55
N THR A 200 0.55 27.67 7.51
CA THR A 200 0.94 28.32 6.26
C THR A 200 -0.04 29.43 5.88
N SER A 201 0.30 30.26 4.90
CA SER A 201 -0.67 31.21 4.32
C SER A 201 -1.71 30.54 3.42
N LEU A 202 -1.44 29.32 2.94
CA LEU A 202 -2.22 28.63 1.91
C LEU A 202 -3.61 28.22 2.39
N ARG A 203 -3.77 27.97 3.68
CA ARG A 203 -5.04 27.58 4.31
C ARG A 203 -5.04 27.86 5.81
N ALA A 204 -6.24 27.97 6.39
CA ALA A 204 -6.39 28.25 7.82
C ALA A 204 -5.95 27.09 8.73
N ALA A 205 -6.21 25.83 8.33
CA ALA A 205 -5.83 24.66 9.11
C ALA A 205 -4.36 24.26 8.88
N PRO A 206 -3.58 23.88 9.90
CA PRO A 206 -2.20 23.46 9.70
C PRO A 206 -2.09 22.18 8.87
N PHE A 207 -0.97 21.97 8.19
CA PHE A 207 -0.59 20.64 7.73
C PHE A 207 0.02 19.87 8.89
N VAL A 208 -0.60 18.75 9.25
CA VAL A 208 -0.15 17.91 10.37
C VAL A 208 0.71 16.80 9.81
N VAL A 209 1.95 16.73 10.29
CA VAL A 209 2.93 15.73 9.88
C VAL A 209 3.35 14.95 11.12
N PRO A 210 2.95 13.67 11.23
CA PRO A 210 3.48 12.80 12.25
C PRO A 210 4.98 12.55 12.06
N THR A 211 5.73 12.43 13.15
CA THR A 211 7.19 12.25 13.11
C THR A 211 7.61 10.92 12.47
N GLU A 212 6.72 9.95 12.39
CA GLU A 212 6.95 8.64 11.79
C GLU A 212 6.47 8.54 10.34
N ALA A 213 5.96 9.63 9.75
CA ALA A 213 5.73 9.67 8.32
C ALA A 213 7.08 9.54 7.58
N GLY A 214 7.06 8.95 6.37
CA GLY A 214 8.30 8.68 5.64
C GLY A 214 8.99 9.99 5.27
N GLY A 215 10.23 10.20 5.70
CA GLY A 215 10.98 11.45 5.45
C GLY A 215 10.69 12.60 6.44
N ALA A 216 9.87 12.36 7.47
CA ALA A 216 9.48 13.39 8.44
C ALA A 216 10.64 13.77 9.38
N GLU A 217 11.46 12.81 9.82
CA GLU A 217 12.63 13.06 10.68
C GLU A 217 13.65 13.97 9.98
N GLU A 218 14.00 13.66 8.72
CA GLU A 218 14.93 14.46 7.93
C GLU A 218 14.37 15.86 7.66
N THR A 219 13.07 15.95 7.37
CA THR A 219 12.40 17.24 7.16
C THR A 219 12.33 18.07 8.44
N TRP A 220 12.14 17.43 9.60
CA TRP A 220 12.19 18.09 10.90
C TRP A 220 13.58 18.68 11.18
N GLY A 221 14.65 17.93 10.87
CA GLY A 221 16.03 18.44 10.93
C GLY A 221 16.21 19.74 10.14
N VAL A 222 15.70 19.80 8.90
CA VAL A 222 15.77 21.01 8.06
C VAL A 222 14.94 22.17 8.61
N ILE A 223 13.79 21.90 9.23
CA ILE A 223 12.98 22.92 9.91
C ILE A 223 13.79 23.58 11.04
N LEU A 224 14.52 22.79 11.83
CA LEU A 224 15.39 23.27 12.89
C LEU A 224 16.59 24.07 12.34
N GLU A 225 17.26 23.55 11.31
CA GLU A 225 18.40 24.22 10.66
C GLU A 225 18.02 25.59 10.08
N ARG A 226 16.82 25.70 9.47
CA ARG A 226 16.27 26.94 8.95
C ARG A 226 15.73 27.88 10.04
N ARG A 227 15.82 27.47 11.31
CA ARG A 227 15.34 28.24 12.49
C ARG A 227 13.85 28.56 12.45
N LEU A 228 13.07 27.70 11.81
CA LEU A 228 11.60 27.79 11.82
C LEU A 228 11.02 27.29 13.15
N PHE A 229 11.79 26.50 13.89
CA PHE A 229 11.49 26.11 15.26
C PHE A 229 12.80 26.05 16.09
N PRO A 230 12.84 26.53 17.35
CA PRO A 230 14.06 26.52 18.16
C PRO A 230 14.44 25.09 18.59
N ALA A 231 15.67 24.67 18.31
CA ALA A 231 16.14 23.32 18.60
C ALA A 231 16.14 23.01 20.11
N GLU A 232 16.48 23.99 20.95
CA GLU A 232 16.51 23.83 22.40
C GLU A 232 15.13 23.48 22.96
N ARG A 233 14.09 24.12 22.42
CA ARG A 233 12.70 23.86 22.79
C ARG A 233 12.24 22.50 22.30
N ALA A 234 12.63 22.10 21.09
CA ALA A 234 12.31 20.77 20.57
C ALA A 234 12.89 19.66 21.47
N ILE A 235 14.15 19.81 21.90
CA ILE A 235 14.81 18.88 22.82
C ILE A 235 14.09 18.82 24.17
N GLU A 236 13.75 19.98 24.73
CA GLU A 236 13.00 20.07 26.00
C GLU A 236 11.66 19.34 25.91
N MET A 237 10.91 19.57 24.83
CA MET A 237 9.61 18.92 24.60
C MET A 237 9.74 17.40 24.48
N MET A 238 10.64 16.92 23.62
CA MET A 238 10.83 15.47 23.39
C MET A 238 11.38 14.74 24.62
N SER A 239 12.01 15.47 25.55
CA SER A 239 12.52 14.91 26.81
C SER A 239 11.46 14.93 27.93
N SER A 240 10.33 15.60 27.74
CA SER A 240 9.28 15.72 28.74
C SER A 240 8.32 14.53 28.68
N PRO A 241 7.98 13.88 29.81
CA PRO A 241 6.96 12.83 29.84
C PRO A 241 5.52 13.38 29.71
N GLU A 242 5.37 14.71 29.73
CA GLU A 242 4.08 15.39 29.63
C GLU A 242 3.72 15.69 28.17
N GLU A 243 2.46 15.46 27.82
CA GLU A 243 1.91 15.88 26.53
C GLU A 243 1.87 17.40 26.46
N LYS A 244 2.59 17.97 25.50
CA LYS A 244 2.72 19.43 25.33
C LYS A 244 2.60 19.79 23.87
N THR A 245 2.05 20.97 23.61
CA THR A 245 2.11 21.61 22.30
C THR A 245 2.82 22.94 22.47
N GLN A 246 3.87 23.16 21.70
CA GLN A 246 4.58 24.43 21.66
C GLN A 246 4.71 24.87 20.22
N CYS A 247 4.53 26.16 19.99
CA CYS A 247 4.59 26.75 18.67
C CYS A 247 5.64 27.84 18.59
N TRP A 248 6.18 28.03 17.40
CA TRP A 248 7.12 29.09 17.08
C TRP A 248 6.81 29.74 15.72
N PRO A 249 6.79 31.09 15.62
CA PRO A 249 6.87 32.02 16.74
C PRO A 249 5.67 31.88 17.69
N GLU A 250 5.84 32.35 18.92
CA GLU A 250 4.74 32.46 19.88
C GLU A 250 3.68 33.42 19.32
N GLU A 251 2.41 33.13 19.58
CA GLU A 251 1.36 34.09 19.25
C GLU A 251 1.63 35.36 20.07
N VAL A 252 1.90 36.47 19.38
CA VAL A 252 1.93 37.76 20.03
C VAL A 252 0.49 38.04 20.43
N THR A 253 0.14 37.71 21.67
CA THR A 253 -1.09 38.20 22.30
C THR A 253 -1.05 39.72 22.24
N ALA A 254 -1.82 40.29 21.32
CA ALA A 254 -2.02 41.72 21.18
C ALA A 254 -2.81 42.27 22.37
#